data_AF-A0A7S0HZX4-F1
#
_entry.id   AF-A0A7S0HZX4-F1
#
_cell.length_a   1.000
_cell.length_b   1.000
_cell.length_c   1.000
_cell.angle_alpha   90.00
_cell.angle_beta   90.00
_cell.angle_gamma   90.00
#
_symmetry.space_group_name_H-M   'P 1'
#
loop_
_entity.id
_entity.type
_entity.pdbx_description
1 polymer ?
#
loop_
_entity_poly.entity_id
_entity_poly.type
_entity_poly.pdbx_seq_one_letter_code
_entity_poly.pdbx_strand_id
1 'polypeptide(L)'
;QRFAPAAAAAPSSSSSSKAVKIVTGREEVIVQRRYARELRAWEENPLWAEYEVEDLAGQVTTSIQGRYTNILLDLLRYHDCLLVDRSLSLLIKFESLSHNLSRALASTFFIVDLKLARRFFDVRSSIHRFRKAAPFLNSDVPLLRLDATSVCKSILEDWTVMLSVHRHAGPQLEEEIRQQQQLFFKSDSHLLLLLVLSLPVRRLRSNDPLELDTCSDPDLRELLRRAHLFLQGLCWTFPPAQEFFADRLQLVLSHVGLAGIDAPSSLAAICCGHAKVVEREGERVLGALLGLLQRFGYRRATWLGGARQLL
;
A
#
# COMPACT_ATOMS: atom_id res chain seq x y z
N GLN A 1 28.73 -28.25 68.79
CA GLN A 1 27.74 -29.23 68.26
C GLN A 1 27.21 -28.62 66.95
N ARG A 2 27.76 -28.91 65.75
CA ARG A 2 27.43 -30.02 64.82
C ARG A 2 25.91 -30.28 64.79
N PHE A 3 25.13 -30.09 63.71
CA PHE A 3 25.30 -30.49 62.30
C PHE A 3 24.59 -29.52 61.31
N ALA A 4 25.04 -29.54 60.05
CA ALA A 4 24.44 -28.90 58.87
C ALA A 4 23.62 -29.94 58.03
N PRO A 5 23.23 -29.69 56.76
CA PRO A 5 21.95 -29.11 56.32
C PRO A 5 21.14 -30.04 55.39
N ALA A 6 19.85 -29.74 55.17
CA ALA A 6 19.04 -30.39 54.13
C ALA A 6 18.91 -29.48 52.91
N ALA A 7 19.36 -30.02 51.78
CA ALA A 7 19.39 -29.42 50.47
C ALA A 7 18.01 -29.42 49.78
N ALA A 8 17.74 -28.37 49.00
CA ALA A 8 16.85 -28.45 47.84
C ALA A 8 17.19 -27.35 46.82
N ALA A 9 18.07 -27.75 45.89
CA ALA A 9 18.10 -27.38 44.46
C ALA A 9 17.97 -25.91 44.05
N ALA A 10 19.12 -25.29 43.80
CA ALA A 10 19.26 -24.33 42.71
C ALA A 10 19.13 -25.07 41.37
N PRO A 11 18.32 -24.59 40.40
CA PRO A 11 18.49 -25.02 39.03
C PRO A 11 19.64 -24.23 38.40
N SER A 12 20.75 -24.95 38.33
CA SER A 12 21.78 -24.91 37.30
C SER A 12 21.36 -24.31 35.96
N SER A 13 22.28 -23.52 35.42
CA SER A 13 22.48 -23.24 34.00
C SER A 13 22.11 -24.42 33.08
N SER A 14 21.06 -24.22 32.29
CA SER A 14 20.89 -24.91 31.02
C SER A 14 20.68 -23.86 29.93
N SER A 15 21.75 -23.58 29.20
CA SER A 15 21.72 -22.92 27.89
C SER A 15 20.71 -23.64 26.98
N SER A 16 19.55 -23.03 26.76
CA SER A 16 18.60 -23.43 25.73
C SER A 16 18.29 -22.21 24.87
N SER A 17 19.20 -21.95 23.92
CA SER A 17 18.98 -21.11 22.76
C SER A 17 17.74 -21.57 21.99
N LYS A 18 16.57 -21.04 22.32
CA LYS A 18 15.39 -21.15 21.45
C LYS A 18 15.49 -20.08 20.39
N ALA A 19 16.09 -20.52 19.29
CA ALA A 19 16.15 -19.94 17.96
C ALA A 19 15.18 -18.76 17.72
N VAL A 20 15.75 -17.56 17.68
CA VAL A 20 15.35 -16.57 16.69
C VAL A 20 15.41 -17.30 15.35
N LYS A 21 14.25 -17.55 14.73
CA LYS A 21 14.21 -17.98 13.33
C LYS A 21 14.79 -16.81 12.53
N ILE A 22 16.10 -16.88 12.31
CA ILE A 22 16.79 -16.16 11.25
C ILE A 22 16.03 -16.59 10.00
N VAL A 23 15.22 -15.68 9.46
CA VAL A 23 14.71 -15.77 8.10
C VAL A 23 15.97 -15.78 7.24
N THR A 24 16.42 -16.99 6.92
CA THR A 24 17.66 -17.19 6.16
C THR A 24 17.51 -16.48 4.83
N GLY A 25 18.58 -15.84 4.32
CA GLY A 25 18.58 -15.18 3.01
C GLY A 25 18.13 -16.06 1.83
N ARG A 26 17.89 -17.36 2.05
CA ARG A 26 17.19 -18.24 1.11
C ARG A 26 15.72 -17.86 0.90
N GLU A 27 14.98 -17.42 1.91
CA GLU A 27 13.57 -17.03 1.75
C GLU A 27 13.45 -15.70 0.97
N GLU A 28 14.34 -14.74 1.24
CA GLU A 28 14.46 -13.51 0.44
C GLU A 28 14.84 -13.80 -1.02
N VAL A 29 15.79 -14.71 -1.25
CA VAL A 29 16.18 -15.14 -2.61
C VAL A 29 15.05 -15.90 -3.31
N ILE A 30 14.23 -16.66 -2.59
CA ILE A 30 13.06 -17.35 -3.17
C ILE A 30 11.99 -16.32 -3.56
N VAL A 31 11.73 -15.32 -2.73
CA VAL A 31 10.80 -14.22 -3.04
C VAL A 31 11.31 -13.39 -4.23
N GLN A 32 12.60 -13.04 -4.26
CA GLN A 32 13.22 -12.31 -5.38
C GLN A 32 13.20 -13.11 -6.68
N ARG A 33 13.46 -14.43 -6.64
CA ARG A 33 13.38 -15.31 -7.82
C ARG A 33 11.94 -15.60 -8.27
N ARG A 34 10.97 -15.49 -7.37
CA ARG A 34 9.54 -15.57 -7.70
C ARG A 34 9.09 -14.27 -8.35
N TYR A 35 9.47 -13.13 -7.78
CA TYR A 35 9.26 -11.79 -8.33
C TYR A 35 9.90 -11.64 -9.72
N ALA A 36 11.13 -12.12 -9.91
CA ALA A 36 11.81 -12.12 -11.22
C ALA A 36 11.15 -13.04 -12.26
N ARG A 37 10.47 -14.12 -11.83
CA ARG A 37 9.71 -15.00 -12.73
C ARG A 37 8.34 -14.41 -13.07
N GLU A 38 7.69 -13.77 -12.13
CA GLU A 38 6.42 -13.04 -12.33
C GLU A 38 6.63 -11.79 -13.20
N LEU A 39 7.80 -11.14 -13.12
CA LEU A 39 8.24 -10.07 -14.04
C LEU A 39 8.40 -10.55 -15.49
N ARG A 40 8.99 -11.74 -15.72
CA ARG A 40 9.10 -12.32 -17.07
C ARG A 40 7.74 -12.74 -17.64
N ALA A 41 6.85 -13.27 -16.80
CA ALA A 41 5.49 -13.57 -17.21
C ALA A 41 4.69 -12.30 -17.59
N TRP A 42 5.09 -11.13 -17.06
CA TRP A 42 4.57 -9.82 -17.44
C TRP A 42 5.11 -9.31 -18.79
N GLU A 43 6.34 -9.67 -19.14
CA GLU A 43 6.95 -9.39 -20.46
C GLU A 43 6.37 -10.27 -21.57
N GLU A 44 5.93 -11.49 -21.24
CA GLU A 44 5.52 -12.51 -22.21
C GLU A 44 4.00 -12.51 -22.55
N ASN A 45 3.18 -11.63 -21.95
CA ASN A 45 1.73 -11.66 -22.16
C ASN A 45 1.11 -10.28 -22.46
N PRO A 46 1.26 -9.75 -23.69
CA PRO A 46 0.58 -8.53 -24.11
C PRO A 46 -0.83 -8.88 -24.64
N LEU A 47 -1.74 -9.31 -23.76
CA LEU A 47 -3.16 -9.41 -24.13
C LEU A 47 -3.80 -8.04 -23.95
N TRP A 48 -3.44 -7.11 -24.82
CA TRP A 48 -4.19 -5.87 -25.05
C TRP A 48 -4.63 -5.92 -26.50
N ALA A 49 -5.94 -5.98 -26.72
CA ALA A 49 -6.55 -6.11 -28.02
C ALA A 49 -5.93 -5.11 -29.02
N GLU A 50 -5.23 -5.66 -30.00
CA GLU A 50 -4.90 -4.98 -31.25
C GLU A 50 -6.21 -4.63 -31.96
N TYR A 51 -6.16 -3.62 -32.82
CA TYR A 51 -7.26 -2.95 -33.52
C TYR A 51 -7.78 -1.67 -32.84
N GLU A 52 -7.37 -0.56 -33.48
CA GLU A 52 -7.69 0.87 -33.30
C GLU A 52 -6.54 1.80 -32.84
N VAL A 53 -5.38 1.27 -32.43
CA VAL A 53 -4.24 2.09 -31.90
C VAL A 53 -3.14 2.40 -32.93
N GLU A 54 -3.09 1.73 -34.07
CA GLU A 54 -1.95 1.80 -35.01
C GLU A 54 -1.82 3.16 -35.72
N ASP A 55 -2.93 3.79 -36.11
CA ASP A 55 -2.89 5.04 -36.90
C ASP A 55 -2.44 6.27 -36.08
N LEU A 56 -2.73 6.29 -34.78
CA LEU A 56 -2.30 7.36 -33.87
C LEU A 56 -0.86 7.15 -33.36
N ALA A 57 -0.44 5.90 -33.16
CA ALA A 57 0.95 5.57 -32.85
C ALA A 57 1.91 5.91 -34.01
N GLY A 58 1.46 5.74 -35.26
CA GLY A 58 2.21 6.13 -36.47
C GLY A 58 2.48 7.63 -36.60
N GLN A 59 1.52 8.49 -36.21
CA GLN A 59 1.70 9.95 -36.25
C GLN A 59 2.61 10.48 -35.12
N VAL A 60 2.61 9.81 -33.97
CA VAL A 60 3.49 10.17 -32.85
C VAL A 60 4.94 9.74 -33.14
N THR A 61 5.16 8.51 -33.62
CA THR A 61 6.48 7.95 -33.94
C THR A 61 7.23 8.67 -35.08
N THR A 62 6.50 9.37 -35.95
CA THR A 62 7.10 10.16 -37.05
C THR A 62 7.52 11.57 -36.62
N SER A 63 6.96 12.11 -35.54
CA SER A 63 7.41 13.39 -34.98
C SER A 63 8.70 13.24 -34.16
N ILE A 64 9.63 14.20 -34.30
CA ILE A 64 10.89 14.23 -33.52
C ILE A 64 10.59 14.18 -32.01
N GLN A 65 9.57 14.91 -31.56
CA GLN A 65 9.11 14.89 -30.17
C GLN A 65 8.60 13.51 -29.75
N GLY A 66 7.79 12.83 -30.57
CA GLY A 66 7.28 11.50 -30.22
C GLY A 66 8.37 10.41 -30.18
N ARG A 67 9.43 10.54 -30.99
CA ARG A 67 10.62 9.67 -30.86
C ARG A 67 11.33 9.85 -29.53
N TYR A 68 11.57 11.09 -29.10
CA TYR A 68 12.15 11.35 -27.78
C TYR A 68 11.24 10.92 -26.65
N THR A 69 9.93 11.05 -26.82
CA THR A 69 8.94 10.60 -25.84
C THR A 69 9.01 9.09 -25.66
N ASN A 70 9.00 8.33 -26.75
CA ASN A 70 9.12 6.87 -26.72
C ASN A 70 10.45 6.42 -26.10
N ILE A 71 11.56 7.09 -26.42
CA ILE A 71 12.85 6.80 -25.80
C ILE A 71 12.77 7.06 -24.28
N LEU A 72 12.25 8.20 -23.85
CA LEU A 72 12.13 8.51 -22.42
C LEU A 72 11.21 7.52 -21.69
N LEU A 73 10.17 7.03 -22.36
CA LEU A 73 9.28 5.99 -21.83
C LEU A 73 9.94 4.62 -21.73
N ASP A 74 10.71 4.24 -22.74
CA ASP A 74 11.51 3.02 -22.68
C ASP A 74 12.53 3.11 -21.55
N LEU A 75 13.12 4.29 -21.33
CA LEU A 75 14.03 4.53 -20.21
C LEU A 75 13.34 4.41 -18.84
N LEU A 76 12.02 4.56 -18.74
CA LEU A 76 11.26 4.28 -17.51
C LEU A 76 11.15 2.79 -17.16
N ARG A 77 11.48 1.89 -18.11
CA ARG A 77 11.48 0.43 -17.90
C ARG A 77 12.79 -0.08 -17.29
N TYR A 78 13.84 0.74 -17.27
CA TYR A 78 15.15 0.37 -16.75
C TYR A 78 15.24 0.54 -15.23
N HIS A 79 16.10 -0.25 -14.58
CA HIS A 79 16.28 -0.24 -13.12
C HIS A 79 17.14 0.93 -12.59
N ASP A 80 17.75 1.73 -13.46
CA ASP A 80 18.58 2.87 -13.05
C ASP A 80 17.72 4.04 -12.54
N CYS A 81 17.82 4.31 -11.24
CA CYS A 81 17.02 5.34 -10.57
C CYS A 81 17.30 6.75 -11.13
N LEU A 82 18.56 7.08 -11.44
CA LEU A 82 18.93 8.41 -11.96
C LEU A 82 18.39 8.60 -13.38
N LEU A 83 18.42 7.53 -14.16
CA LEU A 83 17.88 7.50 -15.52
C LEU A 83 16.37 7.68 -15.52
N VAL A 84 15.65 6.98 -14.63
CA VAL A 84 14.20 7.11 -14.46
C VAL A 84 13.82 8.51 -13.99
N ASP A 85 14.52 9.09 -13.01
CA ASP A 85 14.26 10.46 -12.53
C ASP A 85 14.41 11.51 -13.63
N ARG A 86 15.51 11.42 -14.38
CA ARG A 86 15.78 12.37 -15.46
C ARG A 86 14.78 12.18 -16.60
N SER A 87 14.39 10.94 -16.87
CA SER A 87 13.40 10.62 -17.89
C SER A 87 12.02 11.15 -17.51
N LEU A 88 11.58 10.96 -16.27
CA LEU A 88 10.34 11.54 -15.74
C LEU A 88 10.38 13.07 -15.74
N SER A 89 11.50 13.67 -15.29
CA SER A 89 11.66 15.12 -15.26
C SER A 89 11.60 15.73 -16.66
N LEU A 90 12.16 15.04 -17.65
CA LEU A 90 12.11 15.45 -19.06
C LEU A 90 10.70 15.26 -19.63
N LEU A 91 10.03 14.14 -19.33
CA LEU A 91 8.64 13.90 -19.76
C LEU A 91 7.68 14.96 -19.21
N ILE A 92 7.80 15.32 -17.93
CA ILE A 92 6.99 16.37 -17.31
C ILE A 92 7.26 17.74 -17.95
N LYS A 93 8.53 18.06 -18.25
CA LYS A 93 8.89 19.29 -18.98
C LYS A 93 8.31 19.29 -20.39
N PHE A 94 8.35 18.18 -21.10
CA PHE A 94 7.75 18.06 -22.43
C PHE A 94 6.22 18.14 -22.38
N GLU A 95 5.59 17.66 -21.31
CA GLU A 95 4.13 17.74 -21.14
C GLU A 95 3.66 19.18 -21.02
N SER A 96 4.41 20.01 -20.27
CA SER A 96 4.12 21.45 -20.12
C SER A 96 4.20 22.22 -21.44
N LEU A 97 4.90 21.67 -22.44
CA LEU A 97 5.12 22.29 -23.75
C LEU A 97 4.21 21.72 -24.85
N SER A 98 3.48 20.63 -24.60
CA SER A 98 2.81 19.87 -25.65
C SER A 98 1.55 19.15 -25.14
N HIS A 99 0.38 19.64 -25.55
CA HIS A 99 -0.90 18.96 -25.35
C HIS A 99 -0.94 17.54 -25.98
N ASN A 100 -0.11 17.29 -26.99
CA ASN A 100 -0.07 16.02 -27.71
C ASN A 100 0.79 14.94 -27.02
N LEU A 101 1.66 15.32 -26.06
CA LEU A 101 2.53 14.38 -25.35
C LEU A 101 1.74 13.41 -24.50
N SER A 102 0.75 13.91 -23.75
CA SER A 102 -0.14 13.06 -22.94
C SER A 102 -0.90 12.03 -23.79
N ARG A 103 -1.23 12.35 -25.05
CA ARG A 103 -1.87 11.44 -26.01
C ARG A 103 -0.88 10.41 -26.58
N ALA A 104 0.34 10.83 -26.87
CA ALA A 104 1.45 9.97 -27.29
C ALA A 104 1.86 8.96 -26.21
N LEU A 105 1.95 9.43 -24.98
CA LEU A 105 2.21 8.63 -23.79
C LEU A 105 1.09 7.63 -23.53
N ALA A 106 -0.16 8.06 -23.70
CA ALA A 106 -1.33 7.21 -23.60
C ALA A 106 -1.28 6.08 -24.64
N SER A 107 -0.94 6.39 -25.90
CA SER A 107 -0.83 5.37 -26.95
C SER A 107 0.32 4.40 -26.76
N THR A 108 1.45 4.80 -26.15
CA THR A 108 2.57 3.87 -25.87
C THR A 108 2.28 2.89 -24.73
N PHE A 109 1.36 3.23 -23.83
CA PHE A 109 0.91 2.36 -22.73
C PHE A 109 -0.48 1.77 -22.96
N PHE A 110 -1.03 1.88 -24.18
CA PHE A 110 -2.38 1.43 -24.53
C PHE A 110 -3.48 2.01 -23.62
N ILE A 111 -3.28 3.23 -23.14
CA ILE A 111 -4.26 3.98 -22.35
C ILE A 111 -5.12 4.77 -23.34
N VAL A 112 -6.39 4.40 -23.46
CA VAL A 112 -7.33 5.03 -24.41
C VAL A 112 -7.73 6.46 -23.96
N ASP A 113 -7.65 6.76 -22.67
CA ASP A 113 -8.04 8.05 -22.08
C ASP A 113 -6.83 8.89 -21.61
N LEU A 114 -6.74 10.11 -22.16
CA LEU A 114 -5.73 11.11 -21.81
C LEU A 114 -5.73 11.49 -20.32
N LYS A 115 -6.90 11.49 -19.66
CA LYS A 115 -7.01 11.74 -18.22
C LYS A 115 -6.41 10.61 -17.40
N LEU A 116 -6.63 9.37 -17.83
CA LEU A 116 -6.06 8.19 -17.19
C LEU A 116 -4.54 8.12 -17.40
N ALA A 117 -4.05 8.56 -18.56
CA ALA A 117 -2.61 8.63 -18.85
C ALA A 117 -1.90 9.64 -17.94
N ARG A 118 -2.46 10.84 -17.74
CA ARG A 118 -1.90 11.80 -16.77
C ARG A 118 -1.85 11.24 -15.36
N ARG A 119 -2.96 10.65 -14.91
CA ARG A 119 -3.04 9.97 -13.60
C ARG A 119 -2.00 8.86 -13.49
N PHE A 120 -1.71 8.13 -14.56
CA PHE A 120 -0.64 7.12 -14.58
C PHE A 120 0.74 7.71 -14.30
N PHE A 121 1.12 8.82 -14.95
CA PHE A 121 2.42 9.47 -14.69
C PHE A 121 2.49 10.09 -13.30
N ASP A 122 1.39 10.67 -12.82
CA ASP A 122 1.30 11.22 -11.47
C ASP A 122 1.49 10.12 -10.42
N VAL A 123 0.82 8.98 -10.60
CA VAL A 123 0.97 7.82 -9.71
C VAL A 123 2.38 7.24 -9.81
N ARG A 124 2.95 7.07 -11.01
CA ARG A 124 4.30 6.51 -11.17
C ARG A 124 5.38 7.43 -10.57
N SER A 125 5.28 8.74 -10.78
CA SER A 125 6.22 9.71 -10.21
C SER A 125 6.10 9.81 -8.69
N SER A 126 4.89 9.76 -8.14
CA SER A 126 4.67 9.73 -6.69
C SER A 126 5.16 8.43 -6.07
N ILE A 127 4.96 7.27 -6.71
CA ILE A 127 5.53 5.98 -6.28
C ILE A 127 7.06 6.03 -6.21
N HIS A 128 7.70 6.66 -7.20
CA HIS A 128 9.15 6.83 -7.19
C HIS A 128 9.63 7.71 -6.03
N ARG A 129 8.98 8.86 -5.82
CA ARG A 129 9.26 9.72 -4.66
C ARG A 129 9.04 8.99 -3.33
N PHE A 130 7.99 8.17 -3.25
CA PHE A 130 7.70 7.35 -2.10
C PHE A 130 8.80 6.32 -1.85
N ARG A 131 9.24 5.59 -2.89
CA ARG A 131 10.32 4.60 -2.80
C ARG A 131 11.64 5.20 -2.30
N LYS A 132 11.94 6.44 -2.70
CA LYS A 132 13.11 7.17 -2.21
C LYS A 132 13.00 7.58 -0.74
N ALA A 133 11.81 7.97 -0.30
CA ALA A 133 11.57 8.42 1.07
C ALA A 133 11.45 7.24 2.06
N ALA A 134 10.81 6.14 1.66
CA ALA A 134 10.44 5.02 2.53
C ALA A 134 11.60 4.46 3.40
N PRO A 135 12.84 4.28 2.91
CA PRO A 135 13.95 3.77 3.71
C PRO A 135 14.27 4.63 4.94
N PHE A 136 13.98 5.94 4.89
CA PHE A 136 14.28 6.88 5.95
C PHE A 136 13.17 7.00 7.01
N LEU A 137 12.03 6.33 6.83
CA LEU A 137 10.92 6.36 7.80
C LEU A 137 11.30 5.79 9.18
N ASN A 138 12.28 4.87 9.22
CA ASN A 138 12.85 4.31 10.45
C ASN A 138 14.25 4.86 10.76
N SER A 139 14.66 5.98 10.13
CA SER A 139 15.98 6.55 10.37
C SER A 139 16.12 7.07 11.80
N ASP A 140 17.29 6.85 12.39
CA ASP A 140 17.68 7.45 13.68
C ASP A 140 17.98 8.95 13.54
N VAL A 141 18.16 9.45 12.31
CA VAL A 141 18.36 10.87 12.03
C VAL A 141 16.99 11.59 11.98
N PRO A 142 16.65 12.46 12.95
CA PRO A 142 15.30 13.00 13.08
C PRO A 142 14.85 13.83 11.87
N LEU A 143 15.75 14.62 11.27
CA LEU A 143 15.44 15.45 10.10
C LEU A 143 15.09 14.59 8.87
N LEU A 144 15.88 13.57 8.57
CA LEU A 144 15.61 12.66 7.45
C LEU A 144 14.30 11.89 7.63
N ARG A 145 14.01 11.48 8.87
CA ARG A 145 12.75 10.82 9.21
C ARG A 145 11.55 11.76 9.04
N LEU A 146 11.67 13.01 9.48
CA LEU A 146 10.62 14.02 9.35
C LEU A 146 10.34 14.35 7.88
N ASP A 147 11.39 14.57 7.08
CA ASP A 147 11.27 14.82 5.64
C ASP A 147 10.61 13.64 4.91
N ALA A 148 11.09 12.42 5.17
CA ALA A 148 10.50 11.22 4.59
C ALA A 148 9.04 11.02 5.00
N THR A 149 8.72 11.27 6.27
CA THR A 149 7.35 11.16 6.78
C THR A 149 6.44 12.19 6.12
N SER A 150 6.90 13.43 5.96
CA SER A 150 6.16 14.49 5.27
C SER A 150 5.86 14.13 3.81
N VAL A 151 6.89 13.65 3.08
CA VAL A 151 6.76 13.22 1.68
C VAL A 151 5.77 12.05 1.56
N CYS A 152 5.92 11.01 2.37
CA CYS A 152 5.03 9.85 2.34
C CYS A 152 3.59 10.21 2.74
N LYS A 153 3.40 11.10 3.73
CA LYS A 153 2.08 11.61 4.12
C LYS A 153 1.40 12.33 2.97
N SER A 154 2.10 13.26 2.31
CA SER A 154 1.55 14.02 1.16
C SER A 154 1.16 13.08 0.03
N ILE A 155 2.01 12.12 -0.33
CA ILE A 155 1.72 11.17 -1.40
C ILE A 155 0.52 10.27 -1.07
N LEU A 156 0.42 9.77 0.17
CA LEU A 156 -0.73 8.96 0.59
C LEU A 156 -2.03 9.76 0.60
N GLU A 157 -1.97 11.05 0.92
CA GLU A 157 -3.12 11.94 0.84
C GLU A 157 -3.56 12.12 -0.62
N ASP A 158 -2.65 12.40 -1.55
CA ASP A 158 -2.95 12.51 -2.98
C ASP A 158 -3.55 11.20 -3.53
N TRP A 159 -2.98 10.04 -3.16
CA TRP A 159 -3.50 8.73 -3.53
C TRP A 159 -4.88 8.45 -2.95
N THR A 160 -5.11 8.82 -1.70
CA THR A 160 -6.42 8.70 -1.06
C THR A 160 -7.43 9.60 -1.77
N VAL A 161 -7.07 10.86 -2.05
CA VAL A 161 -7.92 11.80 -2.78
C VAL A 161 -8.32 11.19 -4.12
N MET A 162 -7.37 10.67 -4.90
CA MET A 162 -7.66 10.01 -6.19
C MET A 162 -8.68 8.87 -6.10
N LEU A 163 -8.68 8.08 -5.01
CA LEU A 163 -9.62 6.97 -4.81
C LEU A 163 -10.92 7.36 -4.08
N SER A 164 -10.94 8.49 -3.38
CA SER A 164 -12.01 8.86 -2.45
C SER A 164 -13.14 9.69 -3.06
N VAL A 165 -12.95 10.25 -4.26
CA VAL A 165 -13.89 11.24 -4.85
C VAL A 165 -15.30 10.67 -5.13
N HIS A 166 -15.53 9.35 -5.06
CA HIS A 166 -16.65 8.74 -5.80
C HIS A 166 -17.46 7.65 -5.07
N ARG A 167 -17.38 7.52 -3.74
CA ARG A 167 -18.10 6.47 -2.96
C ARG A 167 -19.65 6.47 -3.11
N HIS A 168 -20.24 7.50 -3.72
CA HIS A 168 -21.68 7.65 -3.92
C HIS A 168 -22.05 8.06 -5.35
N ALA A 169 -21.12 7.94 -6.29
CA ALA A 169 -21.33 8.37 -7.66
C ALA A 169 -21.88 7.21 -8.51
N GLY A 170 -22.60 7.53 -9.59
CA GLY A 170 -23.28 6.53 -10.44
C GLY A 170 -22.33 5.49 -11.07
N PRO A 171 -22.87 4.48 -11.77
CA PRO A 171 -22.12 3.31 -12.23
C PRO A 171 -20.88 3.62 -13.08
N GLN A 172 -20.90 4.73 -13.83
CA GLN A 172 -19.73 5.19 -14.61
C GLN A 172 -18.53 5.54 -13.73
N LEU A 173 -18.76 6.11 -12.54
CA LEU A 173 -17.69 6.49 -11.62
C LEU A 173 -17.14 5.29 -10.83
N GLU A 174 -17.94 4.24 -10.62
CA GLU A 174 -17.43 2.98 -10.05
C GLU A 174 -16.39 2.32 -10.97
N GLU A 175 -16.60 2.40 -12.28
CA GLU A 175 -15.66 1.86 -13.27
C GLU A 175 -14.37 2.69 -13.32
N GLU A 176 -14.45 4.02 -13.25
CA GLU A 176 -13.27 4.89 -13.12
C GLU A 176 -12.45 4.58 -11.86
N ILE A 177 -13.12 4.38 -10.71
CA ILE A 177 -12.44 3.99 -9.45
C ILE A 177 -11.74 2.65 -9.64
N ARG A 178 -12.41 1.66 -10.24
CA ARG A 178 -11.82 0.34 -10.46
C ARG A 178 -10.58 0.41 -11.35
N GLN A 179 -10.60 1.24 -12.41
CA GLN A 179 -9.44 1.48 -13.25
C GLN A 179 -8.28 2.13 -12.47
N GLN A 180 -8.58 3.11 -11.60
CA GLN A 180 -7.57 3.71 -10.73
C GLN A 180 -7.01 2.71 -9.70
N GLN A 181 -7.85 1.91 -9.06
CA GLN A 181 -7.42 0.85 -8.14
C GLN A 181 -6.52 -0.15 -8.85
N GLN A 182 -6.88 -0.56 -10.06
CA GLN A 182 -6.06 -1.46 -10.88
C GLN A 182 -4.72 -0.82 -11.23
N LEU A 183 -4.69 0.47 -11.57
CA LEU A 183 -3.48 1.23 -11.85
C LEU A 183 -2.55 1.31 -10.63
N PHE A 184 -3.10 1.62 -9.46
CA PHE A 184 -2.36 1.60 -8.20
C PHE A 184 -1.80 0.22 -7.89
N PHE A 185 -2.64 -0.81 -8.02
CA PHE A 185 -2.27 -2.18 -7.73
C PHE A 185 -1.15 -2.68 -8.64
N LYS A 186 -1.25 -2.42 -9.95
CA LYS A 186 -0.21 -2.77 -10.95
C LYS A 186 1.09 -1.98 -10.80
N SER A 187 1.05 -0.84 -10.12
CA SER A 187 2.24 -0.01 -9.89
C SER A 187 2.95 -0.32 -8.57
N ASP A 188 2.56 -1.40 -7.88
CA ASP A 188 3.10 -1.84 -6.58
C ASP A 188 2.84 -0.87 -5.42
N SER A 189 1.83 0.01 -5.50
CA SER A 189 1.52 0.91 -4.37
C SER A 189 1.10 0.14 -3.11
N HIS A 190 0.51 -1.05 -3.29
CA HIS A 190 0.14 -1.97 -2.22
C HIS A 190 1.35 -2.51 -1.44
N LEU A 191 2.52 -2.69 -2.09
CA LEU A 191 3.77 -3.06 -1.43
C LEU A 191 4.33 -1.90 -0.59
N LEU A 192 4.25 -0.67 -1.12
CA LEU A 192 4.66 0.52 -0.37
C LEU A 192 3.75 0.79 0.83
N LEU A 193 2.45 0.57 0.66
CA LEU A 193 1.49 0.63 1.74
C LEU A 193 1.81 -0.40 2.83
N LEU A 194 2.20 -1.62 2.44
CA LEU A 194 2.62 -2.66 3.38
C LEU A 194 3.85 -2.22 4.21
N LEU A 195 4.83 -1.57 3.59
CA LEU A 195 6.00 -1.04 4.31
C LEU A 195 5.57 -0.06 5.41
N VAL A 196 4.66 0.87 5.11
CA VAL A 196 4.15 1.83 6.09
C VAL A 196 3.38 1.15 7.21
N LEU A 197 2.49 0.21 6.87
CA LEU A 197 1.70 -0.52 7.85
C LEU A 197 2.59 -1.40 8.75
N SER A 198 3.78 -1.79 8.27
CA SER A 198 4.75 -2.60 9.04
C SER A 198 5.67 -1.79 9.97
N LEU A 199 5.54 -0.47 10.00
CA LEU A 199 6.36 0.37 10.88
C LEU A 199 6.08 0.06 12.36
N PRO A 200 7.11 0.01 13.22
CA PRO A 200 6.96 -0.37 14.62
C PRO A 200 6.19 0.69 15.41
N VAL A 201 4.96 0.36 15.84
CA VAL A 201 4.12 1.26 16.63
C VAL A 201 4.32 1.01 18.13
N ARG A 202 4.77 2.04 18.86
CA ARG A 202 4.79 2.03 20.32
C ARG A 202 3.46 2.56 20.86
N ARG A 203 2.77 1.73 21.65
CA ARG A 203 1.48 2.07 22.27
C ARG A 203 1.67 2.71 23.64
N LEU A 204 1.06 3.86 23.85
CA LEU A 204 0.81 4.46 25.15
C LEU A 204 -0.58 4.02 25.59
N ARG A 205 -0.65 3.20 26.64
CA ARG A 205 -1.91 2.72 27.19
C ARG A 205 -2.62 3.87 27.89
N SER A 206 -3.92 4.05 27.63
CA SER A 206 -4.70 4.98 28.43
C SER A 206 -4.83 4.46 29.86
N ASN A 207 -4.88 5.38 30.82
CA ASN A 207 -5.18 5.08 32.21
C ASN A 207 -6.67 4.74 32.40
N ASP A 208 -7.55 5.18 31.50
CA ASP A 208 -8.96 4.82 31.48
C ASP A 208 -9.17 3.54 30.65
N PRO A 209 -9.72 2.45 31.22
CA PRO A 209 -10.00 1.22 30.50
C PRO A 209 -11.01 1.37 29.34
N LEU A 210 -11.78 2.46 29.32
CA LEU A 210 -12.77 2.81 28.29
C LEU A 210 -12.21 3.74 27.19
N GLU A 211 -10.93 4.07 27.26
CA GLU A 211 -10.25 4.86 26.23
C GLU A 211 -9.32 4.00 25.37
N LEU A 212 -9.15 4.43 24.13
CA LEU A 212 -8.26 3.79 23.16
C LEU A 212 -6.79 4.09 23.49
N ASP A 213 -5.93 3.12 23.21
CA ASP A 213 -4.48 3.32 23.27
C ASP A 213 -4.07 4.40 22.26
N THR A 214 -3.03 5.17 22.56
CA THR A 214 -2.49 6.16 21.62
C THR A 214 -1.13 5.71 21.11
N CYS A 215 -0.77 6.09 19.88
CA CYS A 215 0.60 5.92 19.39
C CYS A 215 1.49 6.99 20.05
N SER A 216 2.67 6.59 20.53
CA SER A 216 3.61 7.52 21.18
C SER A 216 4.14 8.60 20.24
N ASP A 217 4.30 8.26 18.97
CA ASP A 217 4.77 9.16 17.93
C ASP A 217 3.55 9.72 17.15
N PRO A 218 3.25 11.03 17.27
CA PRO A 218 2.11 11.63 16.58
C PRO A 218 2.29 11.68 15.06
N ASP A 219 3.53 11.75 14.57
CA ASP A 219 3.82 11.79 13.15
C ASP A 219 3.61 10.44 12.50
N LEU A 220 4.07 9.37 13.15
CA LEU A 220 3.82 8.00 12.73
C LEU A 220 2.32 7.67 12.78
N ARG A 221 1.62 8.14 13.82
CA ARG A 221 0.16 7.98 13.93
C ARG A 221 -0.56 8.57 12.72
N GLU A 222 -0.19 9.78 12.33
CA GLU A 222 -0.79 10.47 11.19
C GLU A 222 -0.43 9.79 9.86
N LEU A 223 0.81 9.30 9.72
CA LEU A 223 1.21 8.52 8.54
C LEU A 223 0.38 7.23 8.43
N LEU A 224 0.21 6.50 9.53
CA LEU A 224 -0.63 5.30 9.57
C LEU A 224 -2.11 5.61 9.31
N ARG A 225 -2.64 6.71 9.85
CA ARG A 225 -4.00 7.14 9.56
C ARG A 225 -4.21 7.30 8.04
N ARG A 226 -3.29 7.98 7.35
CA ARG A 226 -3.35 8.16 5.89
C ARG A 226 -3.17 6.85 5.13
N ALA A 227 -2.28 5.97 5.61
CA ALA A 227 -2.12 4.62 5.05
C ALA A 227 -3.43 3.82 5.14
N HIS A 228 -4.12 3.85 6.29
CA HIS A 228 -5.41 3.19 6.46
C HIS A 228 -6.51 3.79 5.59
N LEU A 229 -6.55 5.10 5.39
CA LEU A 229 -7.50 5.74 4.47
C LEU A 229 -7.26 5.30 3.02
N PHE A 230 -6.00 5.27 2.58
CA PHE A 230 -5.65 4.75 1.27
C PHE A 230 -6.00 3.26 1.12
N LEU A 231 -5.70 2.44 2.13
CA LEU A 231 -6.05 1.02 2.17
C LEU A 231 -7.56 0.79 2.00
N GLN A 232 -8.37 1.57 2.70
CA GLN A 232 -9.83 1.51 2.57
C GLN A 232 -10.29 1.84 1.15
N GLY A 233 -9.69 2.85 0.51
CA GLY A 233 -10.00 3.18 -0.89
C GLY A 233 -9.54 2.11 -1.86
N LEU A 234 -8.37 1.51 -1.62
CA LEU A 234 -7.78 0.50 -2.49
C LEU A 234 -8.53 -0.84 -2.42
N CYS A 235 -9.01 -1.23 -1.24
CA CYS A 235 -9.72 -2.51 -1.05
C CYS A 235 -11.23 -2.42 -1.27
N TRP A 236 -11.82 -1.22 -1.35
CA TRP A 236 -13.25 -1.07 -1.55
C TRP A 236 -13.70 -1.75 -2.84
N THR A 237 -14.47 -2.84 -2.72
CA THR A 237 -15.04 -3.63 -3.82
C THR A 237 -14.02 -4.06 -4.90
N PHE A 238 -12.75 -4.23 -4.50
CA PHE A 238 -11.64 -4.58 -5.39
C PHE A 238 -10.93 -5.88 -4.96
N PRO A 239 -11.34 -7.03 -5.53
CA PRO A 239 -10.85 -8.36 -5.15
C PRO A 239 -9.32 -8.52 -5.07
N PRO A 240 -8.51 -8.04 -6.04
CA PRO A 240 -7.06 -8.28 -6.00
C PRO A 240 -6.38 -7.67 -4.76
N ALA A 241 -6.80 -6.47 -4.33
CA ALA A 241 -6.27 -5.86 -3.12
C ALA A 241 -6.81 -6.55 -1.86
N GLN A 242 -8.09 -6.93 -1.87
CA GLN A 242 -8.72 -7.65 -0.76
C GLN A 242 -8.01 -8.97 -0.45
N GLU A 243 -7.75 -9.79 -1.48
CA GLU A 243 -7.00 -11.04 -1.31
C GLU A 243 -5.57 -10.79 -0.82
N PHE A 244 -4.87 -9.80 -1.40
CA PHE A 244 -3.50 -9.45 -0.99
C PHE A 244 -3.40 -9.05 0.49
N PHE A 245 -4.33 -8.23 0.97
CA PHE A 245 -4.32 -7.77 2.37
C PHE A 245 -4.96 -8.77 3.33
N ALA A 246 -5.86 -9.64 2.86
CA ALA A 246 -6.42 -10.71 3.68
C ALA A 246 -5.34 -11.70 4.13
N ASP A 247 -4.31 -11.98 3.32
CA ASP A 247 -3.15 -12.80 3.74
C ASP A 247 -2.29 -12.11 4.82
N ARG A 248 -2.48 -10.80 5.02
CA ARG A 248 -1.68 -9.94 5.92
C ARG A 248 -2.55 -9.27 6.97
N LEU A 249 -3.73 -9.82 7.23
CA LEU A 249 -4.75 -9.24 8.10
C LEU A 249 -4.26 -9.00 9.53
N GLN A 250 -3.37 -9.86 10.03
CA GLN A 250 -2.76 -9.72 11.36
C GLN A 250 -2.09 -8.36 11.56
N LEU A 251 -1.50 -7.79 10.50
CA LEU A 251 -0.89 -6.47 10.54
C LEU A 251 -1.95 -5.39 10.78
N VAL A 252 -3.05 -5.44 10.05
CA VAL A 252 -4.17 -4.48 10.18
C VAL A 252 -4.85 -4.65 11.54
N LEU A 253 -5.03 -5.89 12.01
CA LEU A 253 -5.54 -6.21 13.34
C LEU A 253 -4.64 -5.64 14.45
N SER A 254 -3.31 -5.60 14.24
CA SER A 254 -2.37 -5.02 15.21
C SER A 254 -2.51 -3.51 15.39
N HIS A 255 -3.28 -2.82 14.54
CA HIS A 255 -3.61 -1.40 14.69
C HIS A 255 -4.99 -1.16 15.32
N VAL A 256 -5.76 -2.22 15.54
CA VAL A 256 -7.05 -2.15 16.21
C VAL A 256 -6.84 -1.71 17.67
N GLY A 257 -7.70 -0.77 18.09
CA GLY A 257 -7.62 -0.16 19.42
C GLY A 257 -6.73 1.08 19.51
N LEU A 258 -6.13 1.54 18.40
CA LEU A 258 -5.36 2.79 18.37
C LEU A 258 -6.24 4.01 18.07
N ALA A 259 -6.18 5.01 18.94
CA ALA A 259 -6.82 6.29 18.74
C ALA A 259 -6.24 7.01 17.51
N GLY A 260 -7.12 7.58 16.68
CA GLY A 260 -6.75 8.31 15.46
C GLY A 260 -6.52 7.43 14.23
N ILE A 261 -6.56 6.10 14.36
CA ILE A 261 -6.42 5.15 13.24
C ILE A 261 -7.72 4.35 13.11
N ASP A 262 -8.31 4.34 11.91
CA ASP A 262 -9.56 3.59 11.65
C ASP A 262 -9.27 2.22 11.02
N ALA A 263 -8.56 1.39 11.78
CA ALA A 263 -8.28 0.01 11.40
C ALA A 263 -9.57 -0.83 11.20
N PRO A 264 -10.63 -0.67 12.02
CA PRO A 264 -11.92 -1.34 11.81
C PRO A 264 -12.53 -1.15 10.41
N SER A 265 -12.60 0.08 9.92
CA SER A 265 -13.12 0.34 8.56
C SER A 265 -12.22 -0.24 7.47
N SER A 266 -10.91 -0.36 7.74
CA SER A 266 -9.96 -0.99 6.82
C SER A 266 -10.18 -2.51 6.74
N LEU A 267 -10.43 -3.16 7.88
CA LEU A 267 -10.78 -4.59 7.93
C LEU A 267 -12.11 -4.85 7.22
N ALA A 268 -13.11 -4.00 7.45
CA ALA A 268 -14.38 -4.06 6.74
C ALA A 268 -14.17 -3.94 5.22
N ALA A 269 -13.37 -2.98 4.75
CA ALA A 269 -13.06 -2.83 3.33
C ALA A 269 -12.34 -4.05 2.73
N ILE A 270 -11.44 -4.69 3.46
CA ILE A 270 -10.75 -5.93 3.02
C ILE A 270 -11.74 -7.07 2.83
N CYS A 271 -12.74 -7.19 3.70
CA CYS A 271 -13.73 -8.26 3.63
C CYS A 271 -14.98 -7.92 2.80
N CYS A 272 -15.19 -6.65 2.44
CA CYS A 272 -16.44 -6.18 1.84
C CYS A 272 -16.71 -6.82 0.47
N GLY A 273 -17.82 -7.54 0.33
CA GLY A 273 -18.29 -8.04 -0.98
C GLY A 273 -17.45 -9.18 -1.59
N HIS A 274 -16.53 -9.78 -0.83
CA HIS A 274 -15.66 -10.85 -1.32
C HIS A 274 -15.84 -12.15 -0.52
N ALA A 275 -16.75 -13.02 -0.98
CA ALA A 275 -17.17 -14.23 -0.27
C ALA A 275 -16.00 -15.08 0.26
N LYS A 276 -15.00 -15.39 -0.57
CA LYS A 276 -13.84 -16.21 -0.16
C LYS A 276 -13.01 -15.59 0.99
N VAL A 277 -12.93 -14.25 1.04
CA VAL A 277 -12.17 -13.55 2.08
C VAL A 277 -12.99 -13.52 3.37
N VAL A 278 -14.31 -13.30 3.26
CA VAL A 278 -15.24 -13.38 4.41
C VAL A 278 -15.26 -14.77 5.01
N GLU A 279 -15.35 -15.83 4.21
CA GLU A 279 -15.33 -17.21 4.71
C GLU A 279 -14.02 -17.55 5.43
N ARG A 280 -12.89 -17.02 4.96
CA ARG A 280 -11.56 -17.33 5.53
C ARG A 280 -11.23 -16.52 6.78
N GLU A 281 -11.57 -15.23 6.79
CA GLU A 281 -11.10 -14.27 7.80
C GLU A 281 -12.23 -13.52 8.53
N GLY A 282 -13.46 -13.63 8.05
CA GLY A 282 -14.62 -12.87 8.54
C GLY A 282 -14.88 -13.09 10.03
N GLU A 283 -14.79 -14.31 10.54
CA GLU A 283 -14.96 -14.60 11.96
C GLU A 283 -13.92 -13.88 12.84
N ARG A 284 -12.66 -13.84 12.40
CA ARG A 284 -11.59 -13.16 13.14
C ARG A 284 -11.80 -11.65 13.15
N VAL A 285 -12.18 -11.08 12.01
CA VAL A 285 -12.50 -9.65 11.91
C VAL A 285 -13.71 -9.32 12.77
N LEU A 286 -14.79 -10.09 12.66
CA LEU A 286 -16.01 -9.90 13.42
C LEU A 286 -15.74 -9.98 14.93
N GLY A 287 -14.97 -10.98 15.37
CA GLY A 287 -14.56 -11.11 16.78
C GLY A 287 -13.77 -9.89 17.27
N ALA A 288 -12.84 -9.38 16.47
CA ALA A 288 -12.08 -8.18 16.83
C ALA A 288 -12.98 -6.92 16.92
N LEU A 289 -13.92 -6.76 15.99
CA LEU A 289 -14.88 -5.63 15.98
C LEU A 289 -15.87 -5.70 17.15
N LEU A 290 -16.43 -6.87 17.42
CA LEU A 290 -17.35 -7.10 18.54
C LEU A 290 -16.63 -6.90 19.88
N GLY A 291 -15.38 -7.36 20.01
CA GLY A 291 -14.56 -7.12 21.19
C GLY A 291 -14.33 -5.63 21.46
N LEU A 292 -14.10 -4.82 20.42
CA LEU A 292 -14.03 -3.37 20.55
C LEU A 292 -15.37 -2.76 20.98
N LEU A 293 -16.48 -3.16 20.34
CA LEU A 293 -17.81 -2.64 20.66
C LEU A 293 -18.23 -2.99 22.09
N GLN A 294 -17.90 -4.18 22.56
CA GLN A 294 -18.17 -4.60 23.93
C GLN A 294 -17.35 -3.80 24.93
N ARG A 295 -16.06 -3.55 24.64
CA ARG A 295 -15.14 -2.87 25.56
C ARG A 295 -15.33 -1.35 25.59
N PHE A 296 -15.58 -0.72 24.44
CA PHE A 296 -15.62 0.74 24.28
C PHE A 296 -17.03 1.28 23.99
N GLY A 297 -18.03 0.40 23.88
CA GLY A 297 -19.42 0.73 23.59
C GLY A 297 -19.67 1.15 22.14
N TYR A 298 -20.91 1.58 21.87
CA TYR A 298 -21.39 2.08 20.57
C TYR A 298 -20.82 3.45 20.16
N ARG A 299 -19.65 3.85 20.68
CA ARG A 299 -19.11 5.21 20.51
C ARG A 299 -18.66 5.53 19.08
N ARG A 300 -18.58 4.54 18.17
CA ARG A 300 -18.23 4.74 16.75
C ARG A 300 -19.14 3.95 15.81
N ALA A 301 -20.01 4.68 15.10
CA ALA A 301 -20.95 4.11 14.12
C ALA A 301 -20.26 3.34 12.98
N THR A 302 -19.01 3.69 12.63
CA THR A 302 -18.23 3.02 11.58
C THR A 302 -17.91 1.57 11.92
N TRP A 303 -17.72 1.24 13.22
CA TRP A 303 -17.41 -0.13 13.66
C TRP A 303 -18.62 -1.04 13.58
N LEU A 304 -19.80 -0.50 13.89
CA LEU A 304 -21.07 -1.19 13.65
C LEU A 304 -21.33 -1.40 12.17
N GLY A 305 -21.05 -0.40 11.34
CA GLY A 305 -21.14 -0.52 9.89
C GLY A 305 -20.26 -1.66 9.37
N GLY A 306 -19.02 -1.74 9.85
CA GLY A 306 -18.10 -2.83 9.50
C GLY A 306 -18.57 -4.20 9.98
N ALA A 307 -19.06 -4.32 11.21
CA ALA A 307 -19.60 -5.57 11.73
C ALA A 307 -20.87 -6.01 10.96
N ARG A 308 -21.74 -5.07 10.62
CA ARG A 308 -22.95 -5.31 9.81
C ARG A 308 -22.63 -5.79 8.40
N GLN A 309 -21.52 -5.36 7.81
CA GLN A 309 -21.11 -5.80 6.47
C GLN A 309 -20.57 -7.24 6.45
N LEU A 310 -20.23 -7.80 7.62
CA LEU A 310 -19.69 -9.16 7.79
C LEU A 310 -20.77 -10.18 8.22
N LEU A 311 -21.93 -9.71 8.66
CA LEU A 311 -23.10 -10.49 9.06
C LEU A 311 -24.10 -10.58 7.91
#